data_AF-A0A7S1FWF2-F1
#
_entry.id   AF-A0A7S1FWF2-F1
#
_cell.length_a   1.000
_cell.length_b   1.000
_cell.length_c   1.000
_cell.angle_alpha   90.00
_cell.angle_beta   90.00
_cell.angle_gamma   90.00
#
_symmetry.space_group_name_H-M   'P 1'
#
loop_
_entity.id
_entity.type
_entity.pdbx_description
1 polymer ?
#
loop_
_entity_poly.entity_id
_entity_poly.type
_entity_poly.pdbx_seq_one_letter_code
_entity_poly.pdbx_strand_id
1 'polypeptide(L)'
;MEELGGNSKYFDRLIAQHVGFGYYWFNVIMYIVNPVLAYSFMEKVEEHAYHTYDKFVKDHGDTLRDLPAPKVAQKYYCGGDLYMFDEFQTGVWEEQKKEKDNSNLLISRRRPKCETLLDTFINIRDDEGEHVKTLQTLQQIESDLCSSNSIDDGCIVE
;
A
#
# COMPACT_ATOMS: atom_id res chain seq x y z
N MET A 1 -11.26 8.39 2.10
CA MET A 1 -12.67 7.93 2.01
C MET A 1 -13.63 8.70 2.91
N GLU A 2 -13.30 8.99 4.17
CA GLU A 2 -14.23 9.72 5.07
C GLU A 2 -14.54 11.15 4.61
N GLU A 3 -13.56 11.89 4.08
CA GLU A 3 -13.78 13.22 3.47
C GLU A 3 -14.78 13.18 2.29
N LEU A 4 -14.95 12.00 1.67
CA LEU A 4 -15.93 11.77 0.59
C LEU A 4 -17.30 11.30 1.12
N GLY A 5 -17.50 11.27 2.43
CA GLY A 5 -18.79 10.93 3.06
C GLY A 5 -18.98 9.45 3.39
N GLY A 6 -17.92 8.62 3.28
CA GLY A 6 -17.98 7.18 3.61
C GLY A 6 -18.33 6.88 5.07
N ASN A 7 -18.29 7.90 5.95
CA ASN A 7 -18.62 7.81 7.37
C ASN A 7 -19.90 8.61 7.72
N SER A 8 -20.74 8.96 6.75
CA SER A 8 -21.92 9.81 7.01
C SER A 8 -23.00 9.07 7.81
N LYS A 9 -23.25 7.79 7.52
CA LYS A 9 -24.34 7.01 8.15
C LYS A 9 -23.88 6.32 9.43
N TYR A 10 -24.75 6.32 10.44
CA TYR A 10 -24.50 5.63 11.71
C TYR A 10 -24.33 4.11 11.54
N PHE A 11 -25.13 3.51 10.67
CA PHE A 11 -25.08 2.07 10.44
C PHE A 11 -23.75 1.62 9.84
N ASP A 12 -23.19 2.41 8.91
CA ASP A 12 -21.87 2.16 8.31
C ASP A 12 -20.78 2.16 9.39
N ARG A 13 -20.82 3.12 10.33
CA ARG A 13 -19.93 3.16 11.50
C ARG A 13 -20.05 1.95 12.39
N LEU A 14 -21.28 1.58 12.72
CA LEU A 14 -21.55 0.45 13.62
C LEU A 14 -20.99 -0.83 13.01
N ILE A 15 -21.24 -1.11 11.73
CA ILE A 15 -20.69 -2.29 11.05
C ILE A 15 -19.16 -2.22 11.04
N ALA A 16 -18.59 -1.09 10.61
CA ALA A 16 -17.13 -0.94 10.50
C ALA A 16 -16.42 -1.22 11.83
N GLN A 17 -16.96 -0.75 12.96
CA GLN A 17 -16.39 -0.98 14.29
C GLN A 17 -16.40 -2.46 14.68
N HIS A 18 -17.51 -3.17 14.48
CA HIS A 18 -17.64 -4.57 14.88
C HIS A 18 -16.85 -5.50 13.95
N VAL A 19 -16.87 -5.22 12.64
CA VAL A 19 -16.04 -5.95 11.67
C VAL A 19 -14.57 -5.71 11.96
N GLY A 20 -14.15 -4.48 12.24
CA GLY A 20 -12.76 -4.16 12.60
C GLY A 20 -12.29 -4.91 13.84
N PHE A 21 -13.11 -4.95 14.90
CA PHE A 21 -12.79 -5.73 16.12
C PHE A 21 -12.64 -7.23 15.83
N GLY A 22 -13.57 -7.82 15.09
CA GLY A 22 -13.50 -9.23 14.72
C GLY A 22 -12.30 -9.56 13.82
N TYR A 23 -12.05 -8.71 12.82
CA TYR A 23 -10.95 -8.86 11.88
C TYR A 23 -9.59 -8.75 12.56
N TYR A 24 -9.43 -7.84 13.51
CA TYR A 24 -8.20 -7.74 14.31
C TYR A 24 -7.87 -9.05 15.01
N TRP A 25 -8.80 -9.61 15.79
CA TRP A 25 -8.57 -10.85 16.52
C TRP A 25 -8.39 -12.06 15.61
N PHE A 26 -9.10 -12.09 14.48
CA PHE A 26 -8.90 -13.11 13.45
C PHE A 26 -7.44 -13.13 12.97
N ASN A 27 -6.90 -11.97 12.60
CA ASN A 27 -5.50 -11.86 12.14
C ASN A 27 -4.51 -12.23 13.24
N VAL A 28 -4.72 -11.79 14.48
CA VAL A 28 -3.86 -12.15 15.62
C VAL A 28 -3.79 -13.68 15.80
N ILE A 29 -4.94 -14.36 15.80
CA ILE A 29 -5.00 -15.81 15.96
C ILE A 29 -4.33 -16.51 14.77
N MET A 30 -4.63 -16.06 13.55
CA MET A 30 -4.05 -16.62 12.32
C MET A 30 -2.53 -16.52 12.32
N TYR A 31 -1.99 -15.37 12.74
CA TYR A 31 -0.56 -15.13 12.84
C TYR A 31 0.12 -16.02 13.89
N ILE A 32 -0.49 -16.17 15.08
CA ILE A 32 0.03 -17.05 16.14
C ILE A 32 0.07 -18.51 15.68
N VAL A 33 -0.93 -18.94 14.90
CA VAL A 33 -1.01 -20.32 14.40
C VAL A 33 0.00 -20.57 13.27
N ASN A 34 0.03 -19.68 12.27
CA ASN A 34 0.96 -19.78 11.16
C ASN A 34 1.14 -18.39 10.48
N PRO A 35 2.30 -17.73 10.66
CA PRO A 35 2.53 -16.41 10.10
C PRO A 35 2.57 -16.40 8.57
N VAL A 36 3.10 -17.44 7.94
CA VAL A 36 3.12 -17.56 6.46
C VAL A 36 1.70 -17.64 5.90
N LEU A 37 0.82 -18.39 6.57
CA LEU A 37 -0.59 -18.47 6.19
C LEU A 37 -1.30 -17.12 6.39
N ALA A 38 -1.01 -16.40 7.47
CA ALA A 38 -1.57 -15.08 7.72
C ALA A 38 -1.14 -14.07 6.64
N TYR A 39 0.14 -14.06 6.25
CA TYR A 39 0.63 -13.20 5.16
C TYR A 39 0.04 -13.58 3.81
N SER A 40 -0.09 -14.87 3.49
CA SER A 40 -0.73 -15.33 2.25
C SER A 40 -2.21 -14.96 2.19
N PHE A 41 -2.92 -15.02 3.32
CA PHE A 41 -4.30 -14.55 3.41
C PHE A 41 -4.39 -13.05 3.16
N MET A 42 -3.57 -12.25 3.84
CA MET A 42 -3.52 -10.80 3.63
C MET A 42 -3.15 -10.45 2.19
N GLU A 43 -2.22 -11.18 1.56
CA GLU A 43 -1.85 -10.97 0.15
C GLU A 43 -3.09 -11.04 -0.76
N LYS A 44 -3.98 -12.01 -0.52
CA LYS A 44 -5.23 -12.15 -1.27
C LYS A 44 -6.24 -11.05 -1.00
N VAL A 45 -6.26 -10.50 0.21
CA VAL A 45 -7.08 -9.33 0.52
C VAL A 45 -6.59 -8.11 -0.27
N GLU A 46 -5.28 -7.86 -0.27
CA GLU A 46 -4.70 -6.71 -0.99
C GLU A 46 -4.77 -6.88 -2.51
N GLU A 47 -4.57 -8.10 -3.04
CA GLU A 47 -4.76 -8.40 -4.48
C GLU A 47 -6.21 -8.11 -4.91
N HIS A 48 -7.19 -8.47 -4.07
CA HIS A 48 -8.59 -8.15 -4.34
C HIS A 48 -8.88 -6.63 -4.25
N ALA A 49 -8.26 -5.93 -3.31
CA ALA A 49 -8.36 -4.48 -3.18
C ALA A 49 -7.79 -3.78 -4.42
N TYR A 50 -6.60 -4.17 -4.86
CA TYR A 50 -5.96 -3.68 -6.09
C TYR A 50 -6.90 -3.81 -7.29
N HIS A 51 -7.45 -5.01 -7.53
CA HIS A 51 -8.36 -5.25 -8.65
C HIS A 51 -9.65 -4.43 -8.55
N THR A 52 -10.16 -4.22 -7.34
CA THR A 52 -11.35 -3.41 -7.10
C THR A 52 -11.11 -1.96 -7.48
N TYR A 53 -9.98 -1.37 -7.05
CA TYR A 53 -9.63 0.00 -7.41
C TYR A 53 -9.28 0.14 -8.89
N ASP A 54 -8.55 -0.82 -9.47
CA ASP A 54 -8.22 -0.82 -10.90
C ASP A 54 -9.49 -0.83 -11.76
N LYS A 55 -10.46 -1.68 -11.41
CA LYS A 55 -11.77 -1.68 -12.06
C LYS A 55 -12.50 -0.35 -11.86
N PHE A 56 -12.54 0.17 -10.64
CA PHE A 56 -13.24 1.43 -10.34
C PHE A 56 -12.68 2.61 -11.15
N VAL A 57 -11.35 2.71 -11.24
CA VAL A 57 -10.66 3.73 -12.03
C VAL A 57 -10.94 3.58 -13.53
N LYS A 58 -10.98 2.34 -14.05
CA LYS A 58 -11.35 2.10 -15.46
C LYS A 58 -12.80 2.47 -15.76
N ASP A 59 -13.70 2.17 -14.83
CA ASP A 59 -15.14 2.39 -15.02
C ASP A 59 -15.55 3.87 -14.87
N HIS A 60 -14.85 4.64 -14.01
CA HIS A 60 -15.24 6.02 -13.64
C HIS A 60 -14.16 7.07 -13.90
N GLY A 61 -13.10 6.73 -14.61
CA GLY A 61 -11.89 7.56 -14.74
C GLY A 61 -12.16 8.99 -15.23
N ASP A 62 -13.06 9.15 -16.20
CA ASP A 62 -13.41 10.47 -16.73
C ASP A 62 -14.05 11.37 -15.67
N THR A 63 -15.02 10.85 -14.91
CA THR A 63 -15.69 11.61 -13.83
C THR A 63 -14.72 11.94 -12.69
N LEU A 64 -13.83 11.01 -12.36
CA LEU A 64 -12.86 11.20 -11.27
C LEU A 64 -11.78 12.24 -11.64
N ARG A 65 -11.48 12.41 -12.92
CA ARG A 65 -10.49 13.39 -13.40
C ARG A 65 -10.96 14.83 -13.19
N ASP A 66 -12.25 15.08 -13.30
CA ASP A 66 -12.83 16.42 -13.14
C ASP A 66 -12.99 16.85 -11.67
N LEU A 67 -12.86 15.91 -10.73
CA LEU A 67 -12.99 16.18 -9.30
C LEU A 67 -11.61 16.44 -8.67
N PRO A 68 -11.50 17.41 -7.75
CA PRO A 68 -10.24 17.69 -7.08
C PRO A 68 -9.88 16.58 -6.08
N ALA A 69 -8.57 16.35 -5.89
CA ALA A 69 -8.09 15.44 -4.85
C ALA A 69 -8.50 15.93 -3.44
N PRO A 70 -8.89 15.03 -2.53
CA PRO A 70 -9.14 15.37 -1.13
C PRO A 70 -7.88 15.96 -0.47
N LYS A 71 -8.05 16.90 0.47
CA LYS A 71 -6.91 17.62 1.08
C LYS A 71 -6.00 16.68 1.86
N VAL A 72 -6.59 15.69 2.53
CA VAL A 72 -5.82 14.66 3.24
C VAL A 72 -4.94 13.83 2.30
N ALA A 73 -5.43 13.50 1.11
CA ALA A 73 -4.69 12.71 0.12
C ALA A 73 -3.53 13.53 -0.47
N GLN A 74 -3.78 14.79 -0.82
CA GLN A 74 -2.73 15.73 -1.25
C GLN A 74 -1.61 15.84 -0.22
N LYS A 75 -1.97 16.00 1.06
CA LYS A 75 -1.00 16.09 2.15
C LYS A 75 -0.21 14.80 2.33
N TYR A 76 -0.85 13.64 2.19
CA TYR A 76 -0.20 12.34 2.37
C TYR A 76 0.74 12.00 1.21
N TYR A 77 0.29 12.15 -0.04
CA TYR A 77 1.05 11.73 -1.21
C TYR A 77 2.05 12.77 -1.73
N CYS A 78 1.77 14.06 -1.52
CA CYS A 78 2.55 15.15 -2.11
C CYS A 78 3.04 16.18 -1.09
N GLY A 79 2.71 16.02 0.20
CA GLY A 79 3.00 16.99 1.24
C GLY A 79 4.06 16.53 2.23
N GLY A 80 4.87 17.48 2.72
CA GLY A 80 5.76 17.27 3.86
C GLY A 80 6.89 16.27 3.62
N ASP A 81 7.28 15.59 4.70
CA ASP A 81 8.27 14.51 4.68
C ASP A 81 7.57 13.17 4.38
N LEU A 82 7.97 12.54 3.28
CA LEU A 82 7.42 11.28 2.78
C LEU A 82 8.13 10.05 3.36
N TYR A 83 8.90 10.20 4.44
CA TYR A 83 9.59 9.11 5.14
C TYR A 83 8.72 7.84 5.30
N MET A 84 7.51 7.98 5.86
CA MET A 84 6.63 6.84 6.11
C MET A 84 6.11 6.22 4.80
N PHE A 85 5.83 7.05 3.79
CA PHE A 85 5.38 6.57 2.48
C PHE A 85 6.48 5.74 1.78
N ASP A 86 7.73 6.16 1.92
CA ASP A 86 8.88 5.44 1.36
C ASP A 86 9.10 4.09 2.05
N GLU A 87 8.88 4.04 3.36
CA GLU A 87 9.08 2.83 4.17
C GLU A 87 8.18 1.67 3.73
N PHE A 88 6.98 1.96 3.24
CA PHE A 88 6.02 0.94 2.78
C PHE A 88 6.17 0.54 1.31
N GLN A 89 7.24 0.96 0.62
CA GLN A 89 7.52 0.60 -0.78
C GLN A 89 8.59 -0.49 -0.87
N THR A 90 8.16 -1.74 -0.81
CA THR A 90 9.06 -2.90 -0.84
C THR A 90 9.51 -3.26 -2.26
N GLY A 91 8.76 -2.89 -3.31
CA GLY A 91 9.08 -3.22 -4.70
C GLY A 91 10.42 -2.64 -5.20
N VAL A 92 10.83 -1.52 -4.63
CA VAL A 92 12.13 -0.85 -4.86
C VAL A 92 13.29 -1.83 -4.59
N TRP A 93 13.16 -2.70 -3.60
CA TRP A 93 14.21 -3.65 -3.19
C TRP A 93 14.30 -4.89 -4.07
N GLU A 94 13.16 -5.41 -4.52
CA GLU A 94 13.16 -6.59 -5.41
C GLU A 94 13.76 -6.25 -6.78
N GLU A 95 13.50 -5.04 -7.28
CA GLU A 95 14.12 -4.51 -8.49
C GLU A 95 15.63 -4.31 -8.29
N GLN A 96 16.07 -3.83 -7.11
CA GLN A 96 17.50 -3.76 -6.74
C GLN A 96 18.21 -5.11 -6.70
N LYS A 97 17.62 -6.12 -6.05
CA LYS A 97 18.23 -7.46 -5.93
C LYS A 97 18.42 -8.13 -7.28
N LYS A 98 17.53 -7.87 -8.26
CA LYS A 98 17.63 -8.40 -9.62
C LYS A 98 18.72 -7.71 -10.45
N GLU A 99 19.11 -6.48 -10.13
CA GLU A 99 20.02 -5.65 -10.95
C GLU A 99 21.31 -5.21 -10.25
N LYS A 100 21.67 -5.81 -9.10
CA LYS A 100 23.01 -5.69 -8.47
C LYS A 100 24.18 -5.98 -9.43
N ASP A 101 23.90 -6.60 -10.58
CA ASP A 101 24.85 -6.87 -11.66
C ASP A 101 25.09 -5.67 -12.63
N ASN A 102 24.34 -4.56 -12.51
CA ASN A 102 24.45 -3.41 -13.41
C ASN A 102 24.53 -2.07 -12.62
N SER A 103 25.74 -1.54 -12.48
CA SER A 103 26.15 -0.53 -11.49
C SER A 103 25.65 0.92 -11.70
N ASN A 104 24.59 1.16 -12.47
CA ASN A 104 24.16 2.52 -12.84
C ASN A 104 22.66 2.79 -12.65
N LEU A 105 21.93 1.98 -11.89
CA LEU A 105 20.50 2.21 -11.69
C LEU A 105 20.23 3.21 -10.56
N LEU A 106 19.88 4.45 -10.92
CA LEU A 106 19.27 5.42 -10.02
C LEU A 106 17.82 4.99 -9.77
N ILE A 107 17.59 4.29 -8.67
CA ILE A 107 16.24 3.87 -8.31
C ILE A 107 15.53 5.04 -7.66
N SER A 108 14.72 5.73 -8.48
CA SER A 108 13.94 6.86 -8.04
C SER A 108 12.78 6.38 -7.16
N ARG A 109 12.74 6.85 -5.90
CA ARG A 109 11.57 6.65 -5.03
C ARG A 109 10.30 7.14 -5.74
N ARG A 110 9.18 6.42 -5.57
CA ARG A 110 7.90 6.81 -6.18
C ARG A 110 7.47 8.16 -5.59
N ARG A 111 7.14 9.12 -6.44
CA ARG A 111 6.63 10.45 -6.03
C ARG A 111 5.36 10.73 -6.83
N PRO A 112 4.21 10.17 -6.41
CA PRO A 112 3.00 10.29 -7.18
C PRO A 112 2.48 11.73 -7.13
N LYS A 113 1.80 12.13 -8.21
CA LYS A 113 0.98 13.34 -8.20
C LYS A 113 -0.36 13.04 -7.53
N CYS A 114 -1.01 14.06 -6.98
CA CYS A 114 -2.33 13.91 -6.34
C CYS A 114 -3.15 15.19 -6.56
N GLU A 115 -3.40 15.54 -7.82
CA GLU A 115 -4.11 16.79 -8.16
C GLU A 115 -5.62 16.54 -8.28
N THR A 116 -5.97 15.41 -8.86
CA THR A 116 -7.35 14.98 -9.10
C THR A 116 -7.76 13.83 -8.19
N LEU A 117 -9.07 13.61 -8.07
CA LEU A 117 -9.60 12.46 -7.36
C LEU A 117 -9.20 11.16 -8.08
N LEU A 118 -9.09 11.18 -9.40
CA LEU A 118 -8.53 10.08 -10.19
C LEU A 118 -7.11 9.73 -9.72
N ASP A 119 -6.23 10.73 -9.59
CA ASP A 119 -4.86 10.50 -9.11
C ASP A 119 -4.86 9.88 -7.70
N THR A 120 -5.79 10.32 -6.84
CA THR A 120 -5.94 9.73 -5.50
C THR A 120 -6.27 8.23 -5.57
N PHE A 121 -7.23 7.84 -6.41
CA PHE A 121 -7.61 6.43 -6.55
C PHE A 121 -6.53 5.58 -7.23
N ILE A 122 -5.81 6.14 -8.20
CA ILE A 122 -4.64 5.50 -8.80
C ILE A 122 -3.57 5.27 -7.72
N ASN A 123 -3.31 6.28 -6.88
CA ASN A 123 -2.30 6.16 -5.85
C ASN A 123 -2.65 5.09 -4.83
N ILE A 124 -3.90 5.04 -4.38
CA ILE A 124 -4.40 3.99 -3.47
C ILE A 124 -4.25 2.62 -4.12
N ARG A 125 -4.69 2.44 -5.38
CA ARG A 125 -4.53 1.18 -6.11
C ARG A 125 -3.07 0.72 -6.09
N ASP A 126 -2.17 1.61 -6.46
CA ASP A 126 -0.74 1.30 -6.55
C ASP A 126 -0.13 0.98 -5.18
N ASP A 127 -0.61 1.62 -4.09
CA ASP A 127 -0.22 1.27 -2.72
C ASP A 127 -0.63 -0.16 -2.38
N GLU A 128 -1.86 -0.59 -2.73
CA GLU A 128 -2.26 -2.00 -2.53
C GLU A 128 -1.37 -2.97 -3.32
N GLY A 129 -0.86 -2.54 -4.48
CA GLY A 129 0.13 -3.29 -5.25
C GLY A 129 1.47 -3.44 -4.51
N GLU A 130 1.93 -2.40 -3.81
CA GLU A 130 3.13 -2.46 -2.96
C GLU A 130 2.89 -3.31 -1.70
N HIS A 131 1.69 -3.28 -1.14
CA HIS A 131 1.30 -4.16 -0.03
C HIS A 131 1.37 -5.64 -0.44
N VAL A 132 0.87 -6.00 -1.63
CA VAL A 132 0.99 -7.36 -2.17
C VAL A 132 2.45 -7.80 -2.25
N LYS A 133 3.35 -6.98 -2.82
CA LYS A 133 4.79 -7.30 -2.90
C LYS A 133 5.37 -7.52 -1.51
N THR A 134 5.08 -6.62 -0.57
CA THR A 134 5.55 -6.71 0.82
C THR A 134 5.11 -8.02 1.48
N LEU A 135 3.84 -8.40 1.31
CA LEU A 135 3.28 -9.63 1.86
C LEU A 135 3.86 -10.89 1.21
N GLN A 136 4.22 -10.84 -0.07
CA GLN A 136 4.94 -11.92 -0.76
C GLN A 136 6.36 -12.07 -0.22
N THR A 137 7.07 -10.97 0.03
CA THR A 137 8.39 -11.00 0.65
C THR A 137 8.34 -11.61 2.05
N LEU A 138 7.37 -11.21 2.88
CA LEU A 138 7.21 -11.68 4.27
C LEU A 138 6.80 -13.16 4.40
N GLN A 139 6.35 -13.80 3.32
CA GLN A 139 6.09 -15.25 3.31
C GLN A 139 7.38 -16.08 3.26
N GLN A 140 8.51 -15.47 2.90
CA GLN A 140 9.79 -16.16 2.85
C GLN A 140 10.35 -16.31 4.27
N ILE A 141 10.77 -17.53 4.63
CA ILE A 141 11.19 -17.87 6.01
C ILE A 141 12.47 -17.09 6.43
N GLU A 142 13.29 -16.68 5.47
CA GLU A 142 14.48 -15.84 5.64
C GLU A 142 14.28 -14.47 4.97
N SER A 143 13.13 -13.83 5.18
CA SER A 143 12.89 -12.50 4.60
C SER A 143 13.64 -11.42 5.38
N ASP A 144 14.78 -10.98 4.86
CA ASP A 144 15.44 -9.77 5.33
C ASP A 144 14.80 -8.53 4.67
N LEU A 145 13.81 -7.95 5.36
CA LEU A 145 13.31 -6.61 5.02
C LEU A 145 14.25 -5.55 5.60
N CYS A 146 14.80 -4.70 4.73
CA CYS A 146 15.49 -3.48 5.13
C CYS A 146 14.57 -2.27 4.99
N SER A 147 14.79 -1.25 5.82
CA SER A 147 14.08 0.02 5.73
C SER A 147 14.42 0.73 4.42
N SER A 148 13.42 1.04 3.58
CA SER A 148 13.63 1.76 2.31
C SER A 148 14.35 3.09 2.47
N ASN A 149 14.29 3.70 3.66
CA ASN A 149 15.04 4.90 3.99
C ASN A 149 16.51 4.64 4.34
N SER A 150 16.87 3.43 4.76
CA SER A 150 18.25 3.01 5.07
C SER A 150 19.08 2.60 3.84
N ILE A 151 18.52 2.69 2.62
CA ILE A 151 19.22 2.40 1.35
C ILE A 151 20.46 3.29 1.20
N ASP A 152 20.40 4.54 1.67
CA ASP A 152 21.55 5.46 1.63
C ASP A 152 22.62 5.15 2.70
N ASP A 153 22.27 4.37 3.73
CA ASP A 153 23.14 4.04 4.87
C ASP A 153 23.77 2.63 4.77
N GLY A 154 23.61 1.95 3.63
CA GLY A 154 24.29 0.69 3.36
C GLY A 154 23.70 -0.51 4.10
N CYS A 155 22.38 -0.66 4.09
CA CYS A 155 21.72 -1.93 4.45
C CYS A 155 22.13 -3.03 3.45
N ILE A 156 23.33 -3.59 3.65
CA ILE A 156 23.82 -4.77 2.95
C ILE A 156 23.24 -5.96 3.71
N VAL A 157 22.16 -6.49 3.15
CA VAL A 157 21.72 -7.84 3.47
C VAL A 157 22.72 -8.79 2.79
N GLU A 158 23.38 -9.64 3.59
CA GLU A 158 24.28 -10.71 3.14
C GLU A 158 23.55 -11.74 2.27
#